data_AF-A0A495JKT1-F1
#
_entry.id   AF-A0A495JKT1-F1
#
_cell.length_a   1.000
_cell.length_b   1.000
_cell.length_c   1.000
_cell.angle_alpha   90.00
_cell.angle_beta   90.00
_cell.angle_gamma   90.00
#
_symmetry.space_group_name_H-M   'P 1'
#
loop_
_entity.id
_entity.type
_entity.pdbx_description
1 polymer ?
#
loop_
_entity_poly.entity_id
_entity_poly.type
_entity_poly.pdbx_seq_one_letter_code
_entity_poly.pdbx_strand_id
1 'polypeptide(L)'
;MDLREQVCKLAVDLGYEIEERDLLELIADEPEGVSEAIGAVAAIAAHEFTLKLLRQSLDKLRAQWLTWQLGDGLGDLAELLVRLDEAYETVTADLRDSRAEFQTSMRHLVGTPARP
;
A
#
# COMPACT_ATOMS: atom_id res chain seq x y z
N MET A 1 9.89 12.65 4.37
CA MET A 1 8.46 12.72 4.00
C MET A 1 7.70 12.46 5.28
N ASP A 2 6.85 13.38 5.72
CA ASP A 2 6.13 13.26 7.00
C ASP A 2 5.03 12.19 6.87
N LEU A 3 4.91 11.30 7.86
CA LEU A 3 3.87 10.27 7.89
C LEU A 3 2.48 10.89 8.03
N ARG A 4 2.37 12.05 8.69
CA ARG A 4 1.10 12.76 8.85
C ARG A 4 0.59 13.35 7.54
N GLU A 5 1.48 13.94 6.74
CA GLU A 5 1.16 14.41 5.38
C GLU A 5 0.69 13.26 4.47
N GLN A 6 1.29 12.06 4.62
CA GLN A 6 0.86 10.88 3.87
C GLN A 6 -0.51 10.37 4.28
N VAL A 7 -0.82 10.37 5.58
CA VAL A 7 -2.16 10.06 6.10
C VAL A 7 -3.19 11.02 5.51
N CYS A 8 -2.90 12.33 5.54
CA CYS A 8 -3.81 13.35 5.02
C CYS A 8 -4.05 13.19 3.53
N LYS A 9 -2.97 13.01 2.77
CA LYS A 9 -3.08 12.78 1.32
C LYS A 9 -3.89 11.52 1.00
N LEU A 10 -3.63 10.41 1.69
CA LEU A 10 -4.36 9.17 1.45
C LEU A 10 -5.86 9.29 1.82
N ALA A 11 -6.18 10.01 2.89
CA ALA A 11 -7.56 10.31 3.26
C ALA A 11 -8.28 11.08 2.13
N VAL A 12 -7.65 12.12 1.58
CA VAL A 12 -8.19 12.88 0.43
C VAL A 12 -8.35 12.00 -0.80
N ASP A 13 -7.32 11.21 -1.16
CA ASP A 13 -7.34 10.31 -2.32
C ASP A 13 -8.46 9.25 -2.21
N LEU A 14 -8.88 8.90 -1.00
CA LEU A 14 -9.99 7.97 -0.72
C LEU A 14 -11.36 8.66 -0.62
N GLY A 15 -11.43 9.98 -0.82
CA GLY A 15 -12.67 10.74 -0.87
C GLY A 15 -13.21 11.23 0.48
N TYR A 16 -12.38 11.30 1.52
CA TYR A 16 -12.77 11.95 2.77
C TYR A 16 -12.80 13.47 2.57
N GLU A 17 -13.96 14.08 2.81
CA GLU A 17 -14.17 15.53 2.77
C GLU A 17 -13.74 16.17 4.10
N ILE A 18 -12.43 16.15 4.38
CA ILE A 18 -11.83 16.80 5.55
C ILE A 18 -10.67 17.69 5.14
N GLU A 19 -10.58 18.89 5.70
CA GLU A 19 -9.43 19.76 5.45
C GLU A 19 -8.18 19.15 6.11
N GLU A 20 -7.03 19.22 5.43
CA GLU A 20 -5.75 18.68 5.92
C GLU A 20 -5.44 19.17 7.34
N ARG A 21 -5.75 20.44 7.63
CA ARG A 21 -5.57 21.03 8.95
C ARG A 21 -6.44 20.36 10.02
N ASP A 22 -7.72 20.17 9.75
CA ASP A 22 -8.67 19.58 10.70
C ASP A 22 -8.31 18.11 10.99
N LEU A 23 -7.83 17.39 9.96
CA LEU A 23 -7.33 16.03 10.12
C LEU A 23 -6.04 16.00 10.95
N LEU A 24 -5.14 16.96 10.77
CA LEU A 24 -3.93 17.09 11.59
C LEU A 24 -4.24 17.42 13.06
N GLU A 25 -5.27 18.22 13.32
CA GLU A 25 -5.76 18.54 14.66
C GLU A 25 -6.40 17.30 15.33
N LEU A 26 -7.28 16.56 14.62
CA LEU A 26 -7.81 15.27 15.08
C LEU A 26 -6.70 14.24 15.34
N ILE A 27 -5.65 14.26 14.51
CA ILE A 27 -4.48 13.39 14.66
C ILE A 27 -3.68 13.71 15.94
N ALA A 28 -3.73 14.95 16.41
CA ALA A 28 -3.06 15.36 17.64
C ALA A 28 -3.84 14.93 18.89
N ASP A 29 -5.17 14.85 18.81
CA ASP A 29 -6.06 14.65 19.95
C ASP A 29 -6.43 13.17 20.23
N GLU A 30 -6.29 12.26 19.25
CA GLU A 30 -6.56 10.81 19.40
C GLU A 30 -5.34 9.91 19.11
N PRO A 31 -4.33 9.85 20.01
CA PRO A 31 -3.04 9.21 19.72
C PRO A 31 -3.13 7.71 19.38
N GLU A 32 -4.12 6.98 19.90
CA GLU A 32 -4.30 5.55 19.65
C GLU A 32 -4.90 5.26 18.26
N GLY A 33 -6.04 5.86 17.91
CA GLY A 33 -6.66 5.68 16.58
C GLY A 33 -5.77 6.20 15.45
N VAL A 34 -4.96 7.20 15.74
CA VAL A 34 -3.95 7.78 14.85
C VAL A 34 -2.78 6.84 14.63
N SER A 35 -2.34 6.15 15.68
CA SER A 35 -1.28 5.13 15.58
C SER A 35 -1.69 4.02 14.61
N GLU A 36 -2.95 3.57 14.67
CA GLU A 36 -3.50 2.58 13.74
C GLU A 36 -3.58 3.11 12.30
N ALA A 37 -4.11 4.33 12.11
CA ALA A 37 -4.19 4.95 10.79
C ALA A 37 -2.79 5.18 10.16
N ILE A 38 -1.81 5.64 10.95
CA ILE A 38 -0.41 5.79 10.52
C ILE A 38 0.20 4.42 10.17
N GLY A 39 -0.06 3.40 11.00
CA GLY A 39 0.39 2.04 10.76
C GLY A 39 -0.12 1.49 9.42
N ALA A 40 -1.41 1.69 9.14
CA ALA A 40 -2.02 1.30 7.87
C ALA A 40 -1.41 2.06 6.67
N VAL A 41 -1.11 3.35 6.80
CA VAL A 41 -0.44 4.12 5.72
C VAL A 41 0.97 3.64 5.46
N ALA A 42 1.75 3.35 6.51
CA ALA A 42 3.09 2.81 6.36
C ALA A 42 3.07 1.44 5.64
N ALA A 43 2.10 0.59 5.99
CA ALA A 43 1.87 -0.69 5.30
C ALA A 43 1.50 -0.48 3.83
N ILE A 44 0.54 0.39 3.53
CA ILE A 44 0.13 0.73 2.15
C ILE A 44 1.32 1.20 1.32
N ALA A 45 2.11 2.15 1.83
CA ALA A 45 3.29 2.66 1.14
C ALA A 45 4.32 1.56 0.86
N ALA A 46 4.54 0.66 1.83
CA ALA A 46 5.45 -0.48 1.66
C ALA A 46 4.94 -1.49 0.62
N HIS A 47 3.64 -1.81 0.62
CA HIS A 47 3.03 -2.71 -0.35
C HIS A 47 3.02 -2.13 -1.76
N GLU A 48 2.69 -0.84 -1.93
CA GLU A 48 2.74 -0.17 -3.24
C GLU A 48 4.17 -0.13 -3.81
N PHE A 49 5.15 0.15 -2.97
CA PHE A 49 6.57 0.08 -3.35
C PHE A 49 6.95 -1.35 -3.77
N THR A 50 6.53 -2.35 -3.01
CA THR A 50 6.79 -3.77 -3.31
C THR A 50 6.14 -4.19 -4.63
N LEU A 51 4.88 -3.84 -4.89
CA LEU A 51 4.21 -4.12 -6.16
C LEU A 51 4.92 -3.49 -7.35
N LYS A 52 5.42 -2.26 -7.18
CA LYS A 52 6.20 -1.58 -8.23
C LYS A 52 7.48 -2.35 -8.54
N LEU A 53 8.20 -2.81 -7.52
CA LEU A 53 9.41 -3.63 -7.72
C LEU A 53 9.09 -4.97 -8.37
N LEU A 54 8.06 -5.69 -7.88
CA LEU A 54 7.64 -6.97 -8.45
C LEU A 54 7.25 -6.83 -9.92
N ARG A 55 6.48 -5.80 -10.26
CA ARG A 55 6.10 -5.51 -11.65
C ARG A 55 7.31 -5.24 -12.53
N GLN A 56 8.24 -4.41 -12.08
CA GLN A 56 9.47 -4.14 -12.82
C GLN A 56 10.32 -5.40 -13.02
N SER A 57 10.37 -6.28 -12.01
CA SER A 57 11.07 -7.56 -12.10
C SER A 57 10.39 -8.51 -13.10
N LEU A 58 9.06 -8.65 -13.04
CA LEU A 58 8.27 -9.44 -13.99
C LEU A 58 8.46 -8.94 -15.42
N ASP A 59 8.37 -7.63 -15.64
CA ASP A 59 8.55 -7.02 -16.96
C ASP A 59 9.95 -7.29 -17.52
N LYS A 60 10.99 -7.20 -16.68
CA LYS A 60 12.38 -7.52 -17.07
C LYS A 60 12.56 -8.99 -17.41
N LEU A 61 12.01 -9.89 -16.61
CA LEU A 61 12.12 -11.34 -16.86
C LEU A 61 11.36 -11.74 -18.12
N ARG A 62 10.17 -11.17 -18.36
CA ARG A 62 9.43 -11.36 -19.61
C ARG A 62 10.20 -10.83 -20.82
N ALA A 63 10.85 -9.68 -20.70
CA ALA A 63 11.70 -9.15 -21.76
C ALA A 63 12.91 -10.05 -22.03
N GLN A 64 13.56 -10.56 -20.98
CA GLN A 64 14.68 -11.51 -21.11
C GLN A 64 14.24 -12.82 -21.77
N TRP A 65 13.08 -13.36 -21.39
CA TRP A 65 12.48 -14.55 -22.01
C TRP A 65 12.35 -14.41 -23.53
N LEU A 66 11.91 -13.25 -24.01
CA LEU A 66 11.77 -12.98 -25.45
C LEU A 66 13.11 -12.90 -26.20
N THR A 67 14.21 -12.66 -25.49
CA THR A 67 15.55 -12.49 -26.09
C THR A 67 16.43 -13.73 -26.01
N TRP A 68 16.12 -14.69 -25.13
CA TRP A 68 16.85 -15.96 -25.05
C TRP A 68 16.43 -16.89 -26.19
N GLN A 69 17.40 -17.30 -27.02
CA GLN A 69 17.24 -18.43 -27.92
C GLN A 69 17.15 -19.70 -27.07
N LEU A 70 16.10 -20.50 -27.30
CA LEU A 70 15.76 -21.77 -26.65
C LEU A 70 17.02 -22.55 -26.23
N GLY A 71 17.36 -22.48 -24.93
CA GLY A 71 18.48 -23.20 -24.32
C GLY A 71 18.09 -23.66 -22.91
N ASP A 72 18.93 -24.52 -22.32
CA ASP A 72 18.75 -25.01 -20.94
C ASP A 72 18.66 -23.83 -19.96
N GLY A 73 17.58 -23.78 -19.16
CA GLY A 73 17.29 -22.70 -18.21
C GLY A 73 15.87 -22.13 -18.26
N LEU A 74 15.05 -22.55 -19.25
CA LEU A 74 13.64 -22.11 -19.35
C LEU A 74 12.74 -22.63 -18.22
N GLY A 75 13.07 -23.79 -17.64
CA GLY A 75 12.34 -24.36 -16.50
C GLY A 75 12.45 -23.48 -15.25
N ASP A 76 13.67 -23.15 -14.86
CA ASP A 76 13.94 -22.31 -13.68
C ASP A 76 13.36 -20.90 -13.86
N LEU A 77 13.42 -20.35 -15.07
CA LEU A 77 12.84 -19.04 -15.39
C LEU A 77 11.31 -19.07 -15.35
N ALA A 78 10.67 -20.15 -15.81
CA ALA A 78 9.23 -20.32 -15.69
C ALA A 78 8.78 -20.46 -14.23
N GLU A 79 9.50 -21.23 -13.41
CA GLU A 79 9.23 -21.34 -11.97
C GLU A 79 9.39 -19.99 -11.26
N LEU A 80 10.45 -19.24 -11.57
CA LEU A 80 10.65 -17.90 -11.02
C LEU A 80 9.53 -16.93 -11.41
N LEU A 81 9.05 -16.98 -12.65
CA LEU A 81 7.92 -16.16 -13.11
C LEU A 81 6.64 -16.50 -12.34
N VAL A 82 6.33 -17.78 -12.13
CA VAL A 82 5.17 -18.22 -11.34
C VAL A 82 5.27 -17.70 -9.91
N ARG A 83 6.42 -17.90 -9.25
CA ARG A 83 6.62 -17.45 -7.85
C ARG A 83 6.52 -15.93 -7.69
N LEU A 84 6.97 -15.16 -8.69
CA LEU A 84 6.84 -13.71 -8.69
C LEU A 84 5.40 -13.24 -8.93
N ASP A 85 4.65 -13.97 -9.75
CA ASP A 85 3.23 -13.72 -9.98
C ASP A 85 2.42 -14.00 -8.69
N GLU A 86 2.67 -15.13 -8.02
CA GLU A 86 2.07 -15.45 -6.72
C GLU A 86 2.40 -14.41 -5.64
N ALA A 87 3.66 -13.95 -5.59
CA ALA A 87 4.06 -12.87 -4.69
C ALA A 87 3.34 -11.55 -5.02
N TYR A 88 3.14 -11.26 -6.30
CA TYR A 88 2.40 -10.07 -6.74
C TYR A 88 0.93 -10.14 -6.32
N GLU A 89 0.27 -11.28 -6.50
CA GLU A 89 -1.11 -11.49 -6.06
C GLU A 89 -1.25 -11.36 -4.54
N THR A 90 -0.32 -11.94 -3.79
CA THR A 90 -0.28 -11.85 -2.31
C THR A 90 -0.18 -10.40 -1.85
N VAL A 91 0.82 -9.65 -2.34
CA VAL A 91 1.01 -8.24 -1.95
C VAL A 91 -0.16 -7.37 -2.42
N THR A 92 -0.83 -7.73 -3.52
CA THR A 92 -2.04 -7.03 -3.99
C THR A 92 -3.22 -7.26 -3.05
N ALA A 93 -3.34 -8.46 -2.48
CA ALA A 93 -4.31 -8.74 -1.44
C ALA A 93 -3.98 -7.94 -0.16
N ASP A 94 -2.74 -8.00 0.33
CA ASP A 94 -2.31 -7.27 1.53
C ASP A 94 -2.55 -5.75 1.39
N LEU A 95 -2.25 -5.16 0.23
CA LEU A 95 -2.53 -3.74 -0.04
C LEU A 95 -4.01 -3.40 0.10
N ARG A 96 -4.89 -4.29 -0.36
CA ARG A 96 -6.35 -4.11 -0.27
C ARG A 96 -6.81 -4.14 1.19
N ASP A 97 -6.26 -5.06 1.97
CA ASP A 97 -6.57 -5.22 3.38
C ASP A 97 -6.08 -4.02 4.19
N SER A 98 -4.83 -3.57 3.99
CA SER A 98 -4.33 -2.35 4.65
C SER A 98 -5.15 -1.10 4.29
N ARG A 99 -5.68 -1.01 3.06
CA ARG A 99 -6.60 0.08 2.67
C ARG A 99 -7.93 -0.02 3.40
N ALA A 100 -8.47 -1.22 3.59
CA ALA A 100 -9.70 -1.44 4.34
C ALA A 100 -9.52 -1.11 5.83
N GLU A 101 -8.36 -1.47 6.41
CA GLU A 101 -7.97 -1.09 7.77
C GLU A 101 -7.89 0.43 7.91
N PHE A 102 -7.17 1.11 7.01
CA PHE A 102 -7.08 2.57 7.00
C PHE A 102 -8.47 3.22 6.94
N GLN A 103 -9.35 2.75 6.06
CA GLN A 103 -10.74 3.25 5.97
C GLN A 103 -11.56 2.99 7.24
N THR A 104 -11.25 1.94 7.99
CA THR A 104 -11.93 1.62 9.24
C THR A 104 -11.44 2.57 10.34
N SER A 105 -10.12 2.75 10.47
CA SER A 105 -9.53 3.69 11.43
C SER A 105 -9.95 5.14 11.14
N MET A 106 -9.98 5.56 9.87
CA MET A 106 -10.45 6.90 9.49
C MET A 106 -11.92 7.14 9.81
N ARG A 107 -12.79 6.15 9.60
CA ARG A 107 -14.20 6.25 10.00
C ARG A 107 -14.37 6.38 11.50
N HIS A 108 -13.55 5.69 12.28
CA HIS A 108 -13.53 5.85 13.72
C HIS A 108 -13.09 7.27 14.10
N LEU A 109 -11.93 7.72 13.61
CA LEU A 109 -11.37 9.05 13.91
C LEU A 109 -12.31 10.20 13.54
N VAL A 110 -12.94 10.15 12.37
CA VAL A 110 -13.87 11.19 11.90
C VAL A 110 -15.24 11.08 12.59
N GLY A 111 -15.65 9.86 12.96
CA GLY A 111 -16.91 9.60 13.65
C GLY A 111 -16.89 9.89 15.15
N THR A 112 -15.71 9.97 15.76
CA THR A 112 -15.59 10.37 17.17
C THR A 112 -15.82 11.88 17.28
N PRO A 113 -16.82 12.33 18.05
CA PRO A 113 -17.01 13.76 18.26
C PRO A 113 -15.79 14.35 18.96
N ALA A 114 -15.19 15.39 18.39
CA ALA A 114 -14.11 16.15 19.00
C ALA A 114 -14.49 16.50 20.44
N ARG A 115 -13.67 16.09 21.41
CA ARG A 115 -13.94 16.38 22.82
C ARG A 115 -13.91 17.91 23.02
N PRO A 116 -14.87 18.47 23.78
CA PRO A 116 -14.97 19.92 23.99
C PRO A 116 -13.79 20.50 24.76
#